data_AF-A0A7C3E1C0-F1
#
_entry.id   AF-A0A7C3E1C0-F1
#
_cell.length_a   1.000
_cell.length_b   1.000
_cell.length_c   1.000
_cell.angle_alpha   90.00
_cell.angle_beta   90.00
_cell.angle_gamma   90.00
#
_symmetry.space_group_name_H-M   'P 1'
#
loop_
_entity.id
_entity.type
_entity.pdbx_description
1 polymer ?
#
loop_
_entity_poly.entity_id
_entity_poly.type
_entity_poly.pdbx_seq_one_letter_code
_entity_poly.pdbx_strand_id
1 'polypeptide(L)'
;MFSRKGRICSILVLLMLVCETAFSQNKILEGYAGIPWGSSIEQVKEKLTNLQEDKANDQIKNREKIYSQENEMFTRVLRFYDGKLYWGRTVYINPDNSTTLSIIQKIKDTYGTFDNSGKGSEPKYEYTWATKYYSKRLYVEMVINTYYNEYGRVSENSIFITYYDPVIQEQVQNELIKQKGNEIEL
;
A
#
# COMPACT_ATOMS: atom_id res chain seq x y z
N MET A 1 36.73 -1.56 37.68
CA MET A 1 35.85 -0.48 38.17
C MET A 1 35.81 0.62 37.11
N PHE A 2 34.86 0.57 36.17
CA PHE A 2 34.81 1.53 35.05
C PHE A 2 34.44 2.94 35.56
N SER A 3 35.21 3.95 35.17
CA SER A 3 35.01 5.33 35.61
C SER A 3 33.61 5.84 35.21
N ARG A 4 33.05 6.75 36.01
CA ARG A 4 31.73 7.38 35.79
C ARG A 4 31.54 7.92 34.36
N LYS A 5 32.62 8.36 33.71
CA LYS A 5 32.62 8.84 32.31
C LYS A 5 32.45 7.73 31.27
N GLY A 6 33.02 6.54 31.51
CA GLY A 6 32.88 5.38 30.62
C GLY A 6 31.46 4.82 30.58
N ARG A 7 30.74 4.82 31.72
CA ARG A 7 29.34 4.41 31.79
C ARG A 7 28.38 5.33 31.03
N ILE A 8 28.65 6.63 30.99
CA ILE A 8 27.81 7.61 30.28
C ILE A 8 27.95 7.43 28.76
N CYS A 9 29.17 7.19 28.26
CA CYS A 9 29.39 6.89 26.83
C CYS A 9 28.68 5.60 26.39
N SER A 10 28.69 4.54 27.20
CA SER A 10 28.02 3.28 26.86
C SER A 10 26.50 3.42 26.76
N ILE A 11 25.89 4.23 27.63
CA ILE A 11 24.44 4.48 27.62
C ILE A 11 24.03 5.30 26.39
N LEU A 12 24.82 6.29 25.99
CA LEU A 12 24.56 7.11 24.80
C LEU A 12 24.66 6.30 23.50
N VAL A 13 25.63 5.38 23.39
CA VAL A 13 25.75 4.49 22.22
C VAL A 13 24.57 3.50 22.17
N LEU A 14 24.12 2.97 23.31
CA LEU A 14 22.93 2.12 23.38
C LEU A 14 21.66 2.89 22.98
N LEU A 15 21.51 4.14 23.44
CA LEU A 15 20.38 5.00 23.07
C LEU A 15 20.37 5.35 21.58
N MET A 16 21.54 5.57 20.97
CA MET A 16 21.62 5.80 19.52
C MET A 16 21.25 4.54 18.71
N LEU A 17 21.69 3.35 19.13
CA LEU A 17 21.30 2.07 18.50
C LEU A 17 19.80 1.76 18.67
N VAL A 18 19.20 2.11 19.82
CA VAL A 18 17.75 1.97 20.04
C VAL A 18 16.96 3.01 19.24
N CYS A 19 17.49 4.22 19.07
CA CYS A 19 16.90 5.22 18.16
C CYS A 19 16.97 4.76 16.70
N GLU A 20 18.08 4.21 16.21
CA GLU A 20 18.19 3.72 14.83
C GLU A 20 17.21 2.57 14.54
N THR A 21 17.03 1.64 15.47
CA THR A 21 16.05 0.55 15.33
C THR A 21 14.61 1.05 15.38
N ALA A 22 14.29 2.04 16.22
CA ALA A 22 12.98 2.72 16.23
C ALA A 22 12.74 3.55 14.95
N PHE A 23 13.78 4.19 14.40
CA PHE A 23 13.70 4.95 13.14
C PHE A 23 13.53 4.04 11.90
N SER A 24 14.07 2.82 11.93
CA SER A 24 13.85 1.82 10.88
C SER A 24 12.38 1.37 10.81
N GLN A 25 11.75 1.13 11.97
CA GLN A 25 10.32 0.80 12.06
C GLN A 25 9.41 1.96 11.59
N ASN A 26 9.88 3.20 11.69
CA ASN A 26 9.16 4.38 11.21
C ASN A 26 8.98 4.44 9.69
N LYS A 27 9.61 3.55 8.90
CA LYS A 27 9.39 3.44 7.44
C LYS A 27 8.35 2.40 7.02
N ILE A 28 7.71 1.67 7.95
CA ILE A 28 6.90 0.50 7.58
C ILE A 28 5.55 0.85 6.91
N LEU A 29 5.08 2.11 6.96
CA LEU A 29 3.81 2.52 6.34
C LEU A 29 4.10 3.63 5.35
N GLU A 30 4.26 3.20 4.12
CA GLU A 30 4.72 4.01 3.00
C GLU A 30 3.54 4.55 2.18
N GLY A 31 2.38 3.89 2.31
CA GLY A 31 1.11 4.29 1.73
C GLY A 31 1.21 4.78 0.28
N TYR A 32 0.41 5.81 -0.05
CA TYR A 32 0.53 6.56 -1.30
C TYR A 32 1.51 7.75 -1.19
N ALA A 33 2.41 7.74 -0.20
CA ALA A 33 3.38 8.81 0.08
C ALA A 33 2.76 10.21 0.30
N GLY A 34 1.49 10.28 0.69
CA GLY A 34 0.78 11.56 0.91
C GLY A 34 0.67 12.41 -0.36
N ILE A 35 0.67 11.78 -1.54
CA ILE A 35 0.56 12.47 -2.84
C ILE A 35 -0.91 12.86 -3.10
N PRO A 36 -1.22 14.15 -3.31
CA PRO A 36 -2.60 14.57 -3.56
C PRO A 36 -3.27 13.82 -4.71
N TRP A 37 -4.54 13.47 -4.53
CA TRP A 37 -5.37 12.96 -5.62
C TRP A 37 -5.50 14.04 -6.71
N GLY A 38 -5.43 13.63 -7.97
CA GLY A 38 -5.36 14.53 -9.12
C GLY A 38 -3.94 14.99 -9.49
N SER A 39 -2.90 14.56 -8.77
CA SER A 39 -1.52 14.83 -9.19
C SER A 39 -1.20 14.18 -10.53
N SER A 40 -0.39 14.88 -11.35
CA SER A 40 0.17 14.29 -12.57
C SER A 40 1.34 13.36 -12.26
N ILE A 41 1.75 12.55 -13.24
CA ILE A 41 2.90 11.66 -13.08
C ILE A 41 4.21 12.43 -12.83
N GLU A 42 4.37 13.62 -13.39
CA GLU A 42 5.53 14.49 -13.16
C GLU A 42 5.59 14.92 -11.69
N GLN A 43 4.47 15.40 -11.13
CA GLN A 43 4.37 15.79 -9.72
C GLN A 43 4.61 14.61 -8.78
N VAL A 44 4.19 13.41 -9.17
CA VAL A 44 4.44 12.18 -8.42
C VAL A 44 5.93 11.84 -8.44
N LYS A 45 6.60 11.96 -9.59
CA LYS A 45 8.03 11.68 -9.77
C LYS A 45 8.95 12.63 -8.99
N GLU A 46 8.46 13.81 -8.60
CA GLU A 46 9.19 14.71 -7.68
C GLU A 46 9.34 14.12 -6.27
N LYS A 47 8.42 13.24 -5.85
CA LYS A 47 8.43 12.59 -4.53
C LYS A 47 8.89 11.14 -4.57
N LEU A 48 8.61 10.43 -5.65
CA LEU A 48 8.89 9.02 -5.81
C LEU A 48 9.85 8.79 -6.98
N THR A 49 11.04 8.28 -6.68
CA THR A 49 12.04 7.92 -7.69
C THR A 49 11.76 6.53 -8.27
N ASN A 50 12.25 6.24 -9.47
CA ASN A 50 12.21 4.91 -10.09
C ASN A 50 10.81 4.32 -10.34
N LEU A 51 9.79 5.15 -10.55
CA LEU A 51 8.48 4.70 -11.04
C LEU A 51 8.60 4.16 -12.47
N GLN A 52 8.17 2.91 -12.66
CA GLN A 52 8.09 2.25 -13.95
C GLN A 52 6.64 2.18 -14.40
N GLU A 53 6.39 2.42 -15.68
CA GLU A 53 5.06 2.20 -16.27
C GLU A 53 4.87 0.69 -16.48
N ASP A 54 3.80 0.15 -15.91
CA ASP A 54 3.42 -1.23 -16.17
C ASP A 54 2.75 -1.29 -17.54
N LYS A 55 3.49 -1.81 -18.52
CA LYS A 55 3.04 -1.99 -19.91
C LYS A 55 2.55 -3.40 -20.22
N ALA A 56 2.63 -4.32 -19.26
CA ALA A 56 2.31 -5.74 -19.48
C ALA A 56 0.80 -5.99 -19.56
N ASN A 57 0.00 -5.01 -19.17
CA ASN A 57 -1.44 -5.10 -19.19
C ASN A 57 -1.97 -4.42 -20.46
N ASP A 58 -1.99 -5.14 -21.59
CA ASP A 58 -2.54 -4.67 -22.88
C ASP A 58 -4.03 -4.24 -22.78
N GLN A 59 -4.69 -4.50 -21.65
CA GLN A 59 -6.04 -4.00 -21.31
C GLN A 59 -6.04 -2.61 -20.66
N ILE A 60 -4.90 -1.94 -20.57
CA ILE A 60 -4.85 -0.53 -20.19
C ILE A 60 -5.63 0.24 -21.24
N LYS A 61 -6.90 0.53 -20.93
CA LYS A 61 -7.73 1.41 -21.74
C LYS A 61 -6.95 2.70 -21.96
N ASN A 62 -7.07 3.29 -23.14
CA ASN A 62 -6.29 4.46 -23.60
C ASN A 62 -6.12 5.62 -22.59
N ARG A 63 -6.96 5.68 -21.54
CA ARG A 63 -6.98 6.73 -20.51
C ARG A 63 -6.49 6.29 -19.13
N GLU A 64 -6.46 4.99 -18.81
CA GLU A 64 -5.86 4.53 -17.57
C GLU A 64 -4.35 4.32 -17.78
N LYS A 65 -3.53 4.50 -16.76
CA LYS A 65 -2.11 4.11 -16.75
C LYS A 65 -1.74 3.63 -15.37
N ILE A 66 -0.88 2.61 -15.32
CA ILE A 66 -0.43 2.01 -14.07
C ILE A 66 1.08 2.25 -13.96
N TYR A 67 1.50 2.74 -12.80
CA TYR A 67 2.92 2.89 -12.47
C TYR A 67 3.21 2.12 -11.19
N SER A 68 4.37 1.45 -11.16
CA SER A 68 4.84 0.73 -9.99
C SER A 68 6.23 1.20 -9.57
N GLN A 69 6.49 1.12 -8.27
CA GLN A 69 7.80 1.32 -7.68
C GLN A 69 8.04 0.15 -6.73
N GLU A 70 9.03 -0.66 -7.07
CA GLU A 70 9.42 -1.82 -6.27
C GLU A 70 10.68 -1.50 -5.45
N ASN A 71 10.70 -2.02 -4.22
CA ASN A 71 11.91 -2.13 -3.42
C ASN A 71 11.91 -3.47 -2.67
N GLU A 72 12.94 -3.71 -1.87
CA GLU A 72 13.13 -4.99 -1.16
C GLU A 72 11.99 -5.37 -0.20
N MET A 73 11.21 -4.41 0.29
CA MET A 73 10.16 -4.64 1.30
C MET A 73 8.75 -4.60 0.74
N PHE A 74 8.50 -3.81 -0.30
CA PHE A 74 7.16 -3.62 -0.84
C PHE A 74 7.17 -3.16 -2.30
N THR A 75 6.02 -3.36 -2.94
CA THR A 75 5.68 -2.77 -4.23
C THR A 75 4.59 -1.73 -4.04
N ARG A 76 4.86 -0.50 -4.46
CA ARG A 76 3.85 0.56 -4.57
C ARG A 76 3.28 0.56 -5.97
N VAL A 77 1.95 0.58 -6.08
CA VAL A 77 1.21 0.61 -7.35
C VAL A 77 0.32 1.84 -7.35
N LEU A 78 0.41 2.65 -8.39
CA LEU A 78 -0.36 3.88 -8.57
C LEU A 78 -1.13 3.80 -9.87
N ARG A 79 -2.40 4.20 -9.85
CA ARG A 79 -3.23 4.28 -11.05
C ARG A 79 -3.59 5.71 -11.37
N PHE A 80 -3.47 6.03 -12.64
CA PHE A 80 -3.78 7.32 -13.22
C PHE A 80 -4.89 7.15 -14.22
N TYR A 81 -5.86 8.05 -14.19
CA TYR A 81 -6.90 8.13 -15.20
C TYR A 81 -6.87 9.53 -15.81
N ASP A 82 -6.80 9.60 -17.15
CA ASP A 82 -6.61 10.85 -17.90
C ASP A 82 -5.38 11.65 -17.39
N GLY A 83 -4.31 10.94 -17.03
CA GLY A 83 -3.07 11.51 -16.50
C GLY A 83 -3.14 11.99 -15.05
N LYS A 84 -4.21 11.67 -14.31
CA LYS A 84 -4.45 12.12 -12.94
C LYS A 84 -4.48 10.95 -11.95
N LEU A 85 -3.68 11.04 -10.88
CA LEU A 85 -3.64 10.03 -9.82
C LEU A 85 -5.00 9.93 -9.14
N TYR A 86 -5.58 8.73 -9.08
CA TYR A 86 -6.87 8.54 -8.42
C TYR A 86 -6.87 7.39 -7.40
N TRP A 87 -5.87 6.53 -7.46
CA TRP A 87 -5.81 5.33 -6.63
C TRP A 87 -4.35 4.92 -6.38
N GLY A 88 -4.07 4.43 -5.18
CA GLY A 88 -2.76 3.89 -4.81
C GLY A 88 -2.87 2.65 -3.94
N ARG A 89 -1.89 1.76 -4.04
CA ARG A 89 -1.75 0.57 -3.20
C ARG A 89 -0.30 0.31 -2.84
N THR A 90 -0.09 -0.15 -1.62
CA THR A 90 1.17 -0.75 -1.18
C THR A 90 0.96 -2.24 -1.00
N VAL A 91 1.88 -3.04 -1.52
CA VAL A 91 1.83 -4.50 -1.50
C VAL A 91 3.07 -5.03 -0.80
N TYR A 92 2.88 -5.82 0.25
CA TYR A 92 3.95 -6.56 0.91
C TYR A 92 3.76 -8.04 0.58
N ILE A 93 4.79 -8.67 0.04
CA ILE A 93 4.79 -10.10 -0.30
C ILE A 93 5.65 -10.85 0.70
N ASN A 94 5.10 -11.92 1.24
CA ASN A 94 5.69 -12.77 2.28
C ASN A 94 6.27 -11.98 3.47
N PRO A 95 5.56 -10.98 4.04
CA PRO A 95 6.04 -10.32 5.25
C PRO A 95 6.08 -11.32 6.41
N ASP A 96 7.12 -11.24 7.24
CA ASP A 96 7.16 -12.02 8.48
C ASP A 96 6.07 -11.55 9.48
N ASN A 97 5.87 -12.34 10.53
CA ASN A 97 4.82 -12.04 11.52
C ASN A 97 5.05 -10.69 12.23
N SER A 98 6.30 -10.34 12.54
CA SER A 98 6.65 -9.05 13.15
C SER A 98 6.30 -7.87 12.25
N THR A 99 6.59 -7.99 10.95
CA THR A 99 6.32 -6.98 9.93
C THR A 99 4.81 -6.84 9.74
N THR A 100 4.10 -7.96 9.65
CA THR A 100 2.63 -8.00 9.57
C THR A 100 1.99 -7.26 10.74
N LEU A 101 2.38 -7.57 11.97
CA LEU A 101 1.86 -6.91 13.17
C LEU A 101 2.22 -5.42 13.19
N SER A 102 3.44 -5.07 12.79
CA SER A 102 3.90 -3.67 12.71
C SER A 102 3.10 -2.86 11.69
N ILE A 103 2.80 -3.44 10.52
CA ILE A 103 1.95 -2.82 9.50
C ILE A 103 0.54 -2.57 10.07
N ILE A 104 -0.08 -3.59 10.66
CA ILE A 104 -1.44 -3.49 11.23
C ILE A 104 -1.48 -2.41 12.31
N GLN A 105 -0.50 -2.40 13.23
CA GLN A 105 -0.44 -1.42 14.30
C GLN A 105 -0.28 -0.01 13.72
N LYS A 106 0.61 0.18 12.75
CA LYS A 106 0.86 1.49 12.16
C LYS A 106 -0.33 2.04 11.38
N ILE A 107 -1.11 1.18 10.70
CA ILE A 107 -2.38 1.59 10.07
C ILE A 107 -3.35 2.09 11.13
N LYS A 108 -3.48 1.37 12.24
CA LYS A 108 -4.35 1.78 13.36
C LYS A 108 -3.89 3.09 14.00
N ASP A 109 -2.59 3.27 14.19
CA ASP A 109 -2.04 4.52 14.76
C ASP A 109 -2.26 5.71 13.80
N THR A 110 -2.19 5.47 12.49
CA THR A 110 -2.31 6.53 11.47
C THR A 110 -3.76 6.92 11.17
N TYR A 111 -4.66 5.93 11.06
CA TYR A 111 -6.03 6.15 10.58
C TYR A 111 -7.11 5.82 11.61
N GLY A 112 -6.73 5.29 12.77
CA GLY A 112 -7.64 4.85 13.82
C GLY A 112 -8.17 3.43 13.60
N THR A 113 -9.15 3.04 14.41
CA THR A 113 -9.83 1.75 14.29
C THR A 113 -10.65 1.68 13.00
N PHE A 114 -10.57 0.54 12.30
CA PHE A 114 -11.36 0.24 11.11
C PHE A 114 -12.87 0.28 11.40
N ASP A 115 -13.64 0.77 10.42
CA ASP A 115 -15.10 0.91 10.53
C ASP A 115 -15.80 -0.41 10.22
N ASN A 116 -15.20 -1.23 9.35
CA ASN A 116 -15.74 -2.53 8.95
C ASN A 116 -14.60 -3.53 8.69
N SER A 117 -14.91 -4.82 8.84
CA SER A 117 -13.96 -5.90 8.57
C SER A 117 -14.69 -7.19 8.26
N GLY A 118 -14.05 -8.07 7.50
CA GLY A 118 -14.58 -9.37 7.17
C GLY A 118 -13.50 -10.35 6.75
N LYS A 119 -13.94 -11.56 6.44
CA LYS A 119 -13.10 -12.63 5.90
C LYS A 119 -13.82 -13.31 4.76
N GLY A 120 -13.05 -13.88 3.84
CA GLY A 120 -13.56 -14.66 2.73
C GLY A 120 -12.55 -15.71 2.28
N SER A 121 -13.00 -16.56 1.39
CA SER A 121 -12.20 -17.63 0.81
C SER A 121 -12.56 -17.80 -0.65
N GLU A 122 -11.55 -17.93 -1.48
CA GLU A 122 -11.61 -18.31 -2.89
C GLU A 122 -10.88 -19.65 -3.07
N PRO A 123 -11.08 -20.37 -4.19
CA PRO A 123 -10.50 -21.71 -4.37
C PRO A 123 -8.98 -21.83 -4.18
N LYS A 124 -8.22 -20.74 -4.28
CA LYS A 124 -6.76 -20.72 -4.17
C LYS A 124 -6.22 -19.85 -3.03
N TYR A 125 -7.08 -19.14 -2.31
CA TYR A 125 -6.64 -18.23 -1.25
C TYR A 125 -7.73 -17.90 -0.25
N GLU A 126 -7.33 -17.67 0.99
CA GLU A 126 -8.15 -17.05 2.01
C GLU A 126 -7.75 -15.59 2.17
N TYR A 127 -8.70 -14.76 2.60
CA TYR A 127 -8.41 -13.35 2.86
C TYR A 127 -9.19 -12.80 4.04
N THR A 128 -8.56 -11.85 4.72
CA THR A 128 -9.21 -10.97 5.70
C THR A 128 -9.08 -9.55 5.21
N TRP A 129 -10.14 -8.77 5.33
CA TRP A 129 -10.15 -7.37 4.93
C TRP A 129 -10.67 -6.47 6.06
N ALA A 130 -10.19 -5.23 6.07
CA ALA A 130 -10.65 -4.19 6.99
C ALA A 130 -10.61 -2.82 6.31
N THR A 131 -11.61 -1.98 6.55
CA THR A 131 -11.81 -0.73 5.82
C THR A 131 -12.02 0.45 6.75
N LYS A 132 -11.59 1.63 6.32
CA LYS A 132 -11.67 2.88 7.07
C LYS A 132 -12.02 4.04 6.15
N TYR A 133 -13.12 4.73 6.45
CA TYR A 133 -13.43 6.05 5.93
C TYR A 133 -12.75 7.10 6.80
N TYR A 134 -11.47 7.37 6.53
CA TYR A 134 -10.70 8.34 7.31
C TYR A 134 -11.25 9.77 7.13
N SER A 135 -11.68 10.11 5.91
CA SER A 135 -12.38 11.36 5.63
C SER A 135 -13.29 11.21 4.41
N LYS A 136 -14.07 12.25 4.10
CA LYS A 136 -14.86 12.32 2.85
C LYS A 136 -14.00 12.19 1.57
N ARG A 137 -12.68 12.33 1.69
CA ARG A 137 -11.71 12.37 0.58
C ARG A 137 -10.61 11.30 0.70
N LEU A 138 -10.71 10.41 1.69
CA LEU A 138 -9.75 9.34 1.88
C LEU A 138 -10.43 8.10 2.46
N TYR A 139 -10.42 7.05 1.66
CA TYR A 139 -10.75 5.70 2.05
C TYR A 139 -9.46 4.87 2.11
N VAL A 140 -9.38 4.00 3.12
CA VAL A 140 -8.28 3.07 3.33
C VAL A 140 -8.83 1.66 3.45
N GLU A 141 -8.25 0.71 2.74
CA GLU A 141 -8.58 -0.71 2.83
C GLU A 141 -7.31 -1.51 3.02
N MET A 142 -7.33 -2.41 4.00
CA MET A 142 -6.29 -3.41 4.19
C MET A 142 -6.85 -4.78 3.85
N VAL A 143 -6.15 -5.55 3.03
CA VAL A 143 -6.46 -6.95 2.74
C VAL A 143 -5.23 -7.79 3.02
N ILE A 144 -5.38 -8.84 3.81
CA ILE A 144 -4.35 -9.84 4.07
C ILE A 144 -4.79 -11.11 3.36
N ASN A 145 -3.98 -11.61 2.43
CA ASN A 145 -4.25 -12.83 1.67
C ASN A 145 -3.26 -13.93 2.06
N THR A 146 -3.76 -15.15 2.08
CA THR A 146 -2.98 -16.37 2.23
C THR A 146 -3.28 -17.27 1.04
N TYR A 147 -2.30 -17.46 0.17
CA TYR A 147 -2.42 -18.28 -1.03
C TYR A 147 -1.95 -19.70 -0.75
N TYR A 148 -2.61 -20.67 -1.37
CA TYR A 148 -2.31 -22.09 -1.25
C TYR A 148 -1.91 -22.66 -2.62
N ASN A 149 -0.91 -23.54 -2.62
CA ASN A 149 -0.58 -24.34 -3.79
C ASN A 149 -1.58 -25.51 -3.98
N GLU A 150 -1.40 -26.27 -5.06
CA GLU A 150 -2.25 -27.41 -5.42
C GLU A 150 -2.29 -28.52 -4.36
N TYR A 151 -1.32 -28.55 -3.44
CA TYR A 151 -1.26 -29.49 -2.32
C TYR A 151 -1.89 -28.94 -1.03
N GLY A 152 -2.54 -27.77 -1.08
CA GLY A 152 -3.16 -27.12 0.07
C GLY A 152 -2.16 -26.52 1.07
N ARG A 153 -0.89 -26.35 0.67
CA ARG A 153 0.14 -25.70 1.52
C ARG A 153 0.20 -24.21 1.21
N VAL A 154 0.43 -23.40 2.23
CA VAL A 154 0.67 -21.96 2.06
C VAL A 154 1.86 -21.76 1.13
N SER A 155 1.63 -21.06 0.02
CA SER A 155 2.64 -20.71 -0.97
C SER A 155 3.07 -19.25 -0.87
N GLU A 156 2.16 -18.36 -0.47
CA GLU A 156 2.42 -16.93 -0.36
C GLU A 156 1.49 -16.31 0.68
N ASN A 157 1.99 -15.32 1.43
CA ASN A 157 1.16 -14.38 2.17
C ASN A 157 1.34 -12.99 1.58
N SER A 158 0.28 -12.22 1.46
CA SER A 158 0.39 -10.83 1.02
C SER A 158 -0.46 -9.88 1.84
N ILE A 159 0.02 -8.65 1.99
CA ILE A 159 -0.73 -7.55 2.61
C ILE A 159 -0.88 -6.45 1.57
N PHE A 160 -2.12 -6.13 1.22
CA PHE A 160 -2.47 -5.01 0.35
C PHE A 160 -3.04 -3.90 1.20
N ILE A 161 -2.50 -2.70 1.06
CA ILE A 161 -3.08 -1.49 1.66
C ILE A 161 -3.43 -0.54 0.54
N THR A 162 -4.72 -0.31 0.33
CA THR A 162 -5.29 0.48 -0.76
C THR A 162 -5.77 1.82 -0.23
N TYR A 163 -5.54 2.89 -1.01
CA TYR A 163 -5.90 4.26 -0.70
C TYR A 163 -6.54 4.92 -1.93
N TYR A 164 -7.64 5.64 -1.73
CA TYR A 164 -8.26 6.46 -2.78
C TYR A 164 -9.21 7.52 -2.22
N ASP A 165 -9.55 8.53 -3.02
CA ASP A 165 -10.72 9.39 -2.78
C ASP A 165 -11.96 8.67 -3.32
N PRO A 166 -12.95 8.31 -2.47
CA PRO A 166 -14.14 7.57 -2.91
C PRO A 166 -14.94 8.29 -4.00
N VAL A 167 -14.97 9.63 -3.98
CA VAL A 167 -15.70 10.43 -4.98
C VAL A 167 -15.01 10.35 -6.33
N ILE A 168 -13.69 10.49 -6.37
CA ILE A 168 -12.91 10.42 -7.62
C ILE A 168 -12.93 8.97 -8.15
N GLN A 169 -12.77 7.98 -7.27
CA GLN A 169 -12.83 6.58 -7.63
C GLN A 169 -14.17 6.24 -8.29
N GLU A 170 -15.29 6.65 -7.70
CA GLU A 170 -16.63 6.42 -8.26
C GLU A 170 -16.79 7.08 -9.64
N GLN A 171 -16.32 8.32 -9.82
CA GLN A 171 -16.33 9.01 -11.10
C GLN A 171 -15.56 8.24 -12.18
N VAL A 172 -14.32 7.82 -11.86
CA VAL A 172 -13.48 7.04 -12.78
C VAL A 172 -14.14 5.69 -13.11
N GLN A 173 -14.69 4.97 -12.12
CA GLN A 173 -15.39 3.70 -12.37
C GLN A 173 -16.58 3.88 -13.31
N ASN A 174 -17.39 4.93 -13.12
CA ASN A 174 -18.51 5.24 -13.99
C ASN A 174 -18.08 5.54 -15.43
N GLU A 175 -16.97 6.25 -15.63
CA GLU A 175 -16.43 6.49 -16.97
C GLU A 175 -15.87 5.22 -17.62
N LEU A 176 -15.18 4.39 -16.86
CA LEU A 176 -14.67 3.10 -17.32
C LEU A 176 -15.83 2.16 -17.74
N ILE A 177 -16.94 2.17 -17.02
CA ILE A 177 -18.14 1.40 -17.37
C ILE A 177 -18.74 1.92 -18.68
N LYS A 178 -18.92 3.25 -18.83
CA LYS A 178 -19.44 3.86 -20.06
C LYS A 178 -18.59 3.51 -21.29
N GLN A 179 -17.26 3.55 -21.16
CA GLN A 179 -16.36 3.14 -22.24
C GLN A 179 -16.58 1.70 -22.68
N LYS A 180 -16.71 0.77 -21.72
CA LYS A 180 -16.99 -0.64 -22.03
C LYS A 180 -18.34 -0.83 -22.73
N GLY A 181 -19.36 -0.08 -22.32
CA GLY A 181 -20.66 -0.10 -22.99
C GLY A 181 -20.56 0.31 -24.46
N ASN A 182 -19.86 1.41 -24.74
CA ASN A 182 -19.68 1.91 -26.10
C ASN A 182 -18.82 0.97 -26.97
N GLU A 183 -17.89 0.22 -26.39
CA GLU A 183 -17.09 -0.79 -27.12
C GLU A 183 -17.89 -2.06 -27.48
N ILE A 184 -18.98 -2.35 -26.76
CA ILE A 184 -19.86 -3.51 -27.04
C ILE A 184 -20.92 -3.16 -28.11
N GLU A 185 -21.24 -1.88 -28.28
CA GLU A 185 -22.23 -1.38 -29.25
C GLU A 185 -21.66 -1.08 -30.65
N LEU A 186 -20.33 -1.15 -30.84
CA LEU A 186 -19.62 -0.96 -32.11
C LEU A 186 -19.24 -2.30 -32.77
#